data_AF-J3BU95-F1
#
_entry.id   AF-J3BU95-F1
#
_cell.length_a   1.000
_cell.length_b   1.000
_cell.length_c   1.000
_cell.angle_alpha   90.00
_cell.angle_beta   90.00
_cell.angle_gamma   90.00
#
_symmetry.space_group_name_H-M   'P 1'
#
loop_
_entity.id
_entity.type
_entity.pdbx_description
1 polymer ?
#
loop_
_entity_poly.entity_id
_entity_poly.type
_entity_poly.pdbx_seq_one_letter_code
_entity_poly.pdbx_strand_id
1 'polypeptide(L)'
;MSESEEIANLKADITRLRKHLVMHHQAADSPLLKGYAPYNGLDKPTTDDFDAVLDDLRRKGASIDGDNAYKRDLCDSIVGAMAFGVQNRNPPPAGHWGQRFWDIGREERALSEELIEALKDLADDIAERFDLDSPSTNPGIKIYVERARAVIAKATQ
;
A
#
# COMPACT_ATOMS: atom_id res chain seq x y z
N MET A 1 33.01 2.96 -43.00
CA MET A 1 32.26 3.43 -41.82
C MET A 1 32.94 4.68 -41.31
N SER A 2 32.15 5.71 -41.00
CA SER A 2 32.68 6.94 -40.39
C SER A 2 33.04 6.68 -38.93
N GLU A 3 34.08 7.32 -38.39
CA GLU A 3 34.44 7.23 -36.96
C GLU A 3 33.24 7.54 -36.05
N SER A 4 32.36 8.46 -36.48
CA SER A 4 31.13 8.78 -35.74
C SER A 4 30.14 7.61 -35.66
N GLU A 5 30.09 6.78 -36.70
CA GLU A 5 29.21 5.62 -36.80
C GLU A 5 29.74 4.47 -35.96
N GLU A 6 31.07 4.31 -35.93
CA GLU A 6 31.77 3.32 -35.12
C GLU A 6 31.67 3.64 -33.62
N ILE A 7 31.79 4.92 -33.24
CA ILE A 7 31.55 5.40 -31.87
C ILE A 7 30.10 5.16 -31.44
N ALA A 8 29.13 5.35 -32.34
CA ALA A 8 27.72 5.11 -32.04
C ALA A 8 27.44 3.62 -31.78
N ASN A 9 27.99 2.73 -32.61
CA ASN A 9 27.87 1.29 -32.43
C ASN A 9 28.52 0.82 -31.12
N LEU A 10 29.73 1.31 -30.81
CA LEU A 10 30.42 0.97 -29.55
C LEU A 10 29.63 1.43 -28.31
N LYS A 11 28.96 2.58 -28.37
CA LYS A 11 28.09 3.06 -27.28
C LYS A 11 26.84 2.19 -27.12
N ALA A 12 26.24 1.74 -28.21
CA ALA A 12 25.11 0.82 -28.17
C ALA A 12 25.51 -0.53 -27.56
N ASP A 13 26.67 -1.06 -27.95
CA ASP A 13 27.21 -2.31 -27.41
C ASP A 13 27.57 -2.20 -25.93
N ILE A 14 28.20 -1.11 -25.49
CA ILE A 14 28.46 -0.85 -24.06
C ILE A 14 27.15 -0.80 -23.26
N THR A 15 26.11 -0.18 -23.82
CA THR A 15 24.80 -0.10 -23.16
C THR A 15 24.16 -1.49 -23.03
N ARG A 16 24.25 -2.30 -24.08
CA ARG A 16 23.77 -3.68 -24.10
C ARG A 16 24.53 -4.55 -23.10
N LEU A 17 25.86 -4.45 -23.06
CA LEU A 17 26.72 -5.18 -22.13
C LEU A 17 26.47 -4.77 -20.67
N ARG A 18 26.26 -3.47 -20.40
CA ARG A 18 25.87 -3.00 -19.06
C ARG A 18 24.55 -3.58 -18.61
N LYS A 19 23.54 -3.61 -19.49
CA LYS A 19 22.24 -4.22 -19.18
C LYS A 19 22.40 -5.72 -18.86
N HIS A 20 23.21 -6.43 -19.64
CA HIS A 20 23.48 -7.85 -19.41
C HIS A 20 24.21 -8.10 -18.08
N LEU A 21 25.19 -7.25 -17.74
CA LEU A 21 25.94 -7.35 -16.49
C LEU A 21 25.07 -7.08 -15.26
N VAL A 22 24.18 -6.08 -15.31
CA VAL A 22 23.24 -5.80 -14.22
C VAL A 22 22.29 -6.97 -14.00
N MET A 23 21.76 -7.57 -15.07
CA MET A 23 20.92 -8.77 -14.99
C MET A 23 21.68 -9.95 -14.39
N HIS A 24 22.93 -10.18 -14.82
CA HIS A 24 23.78 -11.24 -14.27
C HIS A 24 24.05 -11.02 -12.76
N HIS A 25 24.29 -9.78 -12.33
CA HIS A 25 24.50 -9.47 -10.91
C HIS A 25 23.23 -9.71 -10.09
N GLN A 26 22.08 -9.25 -10.60
CA GLN A 26 20.77 -9.51 -9.97
C GLN A 26 20.47 -11.01 -9.83
N ALA A 27 20.93 -11.82 -10.78
CA ALA A 27 20.75 -13.26 -10.79
C ALA A 27 21.74 -14.02 -9.89
N ALA A 28 23.04 -13.75 -10.03
CA ALA A 28 24.10 -14.43 -9.29
C ALA A 28 24.08 -14.11 -7.79
N ASP A 29 23.62 -12.89 -7.44
CA ASP A 29 23.52 -12.45 -6.05
C ASP A 29 22.11 -12.60 -5.46
N SER A 30 21.16 -13.15 -6.20
CA SER A 30 19.81 -13.44 -5.67
C SER A 30 19.88 -14.54 -4.60
N PRO A 31 19.56 -14.22 -3.33
CA PRO A 31 19.62 -15.20 -2.23
C PRO A 31 18.68 -16.40 -2.45
N LEU A 32 17.62 -16.22 -3.25
CA LEU A 32 16.63 -17.24 -3.55
C LEU A 32 17.10 -18.24 -4.64
N LEU A 33 18.01 -17.82 -5.53
CA LEU A 33 18.49 -18.64 -6.65
C LEU A 33 19.81 -19.34 -6.36
N LYS A 34 20.63 -18.78 -5.45
CA LYS A 34 21.98 -19.27 -5.10
C LYS A 34 22.03 -20.70 -4.53
N GLY A 35 20.88 -21.27 -4.16
CA GLY A 35 20.73 -22.66 -3.69
C GLY A 35 19.72 -23.49 -4.48
N TYR A 36 19.13 -22.96 -5.56
CA TYR A 36 18.15 -23.69 -6.37
C TYR A 36 18.87 -24.60 -7.35
N ALA A 37 18.72 -25.93 -7.20
CA ALA A 37 19.47 -26.94 -7.95
C ALA A 37 19.52 -26.72 -9.49
N PRO A 38 18.47 -26.22 -10.16
CA PRO A 38 18.50 -25.89 -11.59
C PRO A 38 19.43 -24.71 -11.98
N TYR A 39 19.75 -23.81 -11.05
CA TYR A 39 20.58 -22.61 -11.28
C TYR A 39 22.05 -22.78 -10.92
N ASN A 40 22.35 -23.73 -10.03
CA ASN A 40 23.65 -23.83 -9.37
C ASN A 40 24.79 -24.37 -10.26
N GLY A 41 24.52 -24.63 -11.54
CA GLY A 41 25.48 -25.19 -12.50
C GLY A 41 25.53 -24.51 -13.86
N LEU A 42 24.82 -23.39 -14.04
CA LEU A 42 24.80 -22.64 -15.30
C LEU A 42 25.97 -21.65 -15.33
N ASP A 43 26.92 -21.85 -16.25
CA ASP A 43 28.10 -20.99 -16.43
C ASP A 43 27.71 -19.57 -16.90
N LYS A 44 26.60 -19.45 -17.66
CA LYS A 44 25.99 -18.18 -18.10
C LYS A 44 24.47 -18.37 -18.33
N PRO A 45 23.62 -18.08 -17.34
CA PRO A 45 22.16 -18.23 -17.49
C PRO A 45 21.62 -17.31 -18.57
N THR A 46 20.80 -17.84 -19.48
CA THR A 46 20.07 -17.08 -20.49
C THR A 46 18.70 -16.65 -19.98
N THR A 47 18.00 -15.74 -20.68
CA THR A 47 16.63 -15.34 -20.33
C THR A 47 15.68 -16.54 -20.25
N ASP A 48 15.80 -17.48 -21.19
CA ASP A 48 14.94 -18.67 -21.23
C ASP A 48 15.18 -19.57 -20.00
N ASP A 49 16.43 -19.64 -19.51
CA ASP A 49 16.76 -20.34 -18.27
C ASP A 49 16.14 -19.65 -17.04
N PHE A 50 16.01 -18.32 -17.04
CA PHE A 50 15.30 -17.58 -15.98
C PHE A 50 13.81 -17.85 -16.01
N ASP A 51 13.19 -17.76 -17.17
CA ASP A 51 11.77 -17.96 -17.32
C ASP A 51 11.37 -19.39 -16.96
N ALA A 52 12.15 -20.40 -17.37
CA ALA A 52 11.91 -21.80 -17.00
C ALA A 52 11.92 -22.03 -15.47
N VAL A 53 12.80 -21.33 -14.75
CA VAL A 53 12.90 -21.46 -13.29
C VAL A 53 11.84 -20.66 -12.57
N LEU A 54 11.48 -19.47 -13.06
CA LEU A 54 10.33 -18.75 -12.54
C LEU A 54 9.05 -19.56 -12.72
N ASP A 55 8.88 -20.24 -13.85
CA ASP A 55 7.72 -21.10 -14.11
C ASP A 55 7.69 -22.33 -13.20
N ASP A 56 8.84 -22.96 -12.94
CA ASP A 56 8.93 -24.06 -11.97
C ASP A 56 8.64 -23.59 -10.53
N LEU A 57 9.18 -22.44 -10.12
CA LEU A 57 8.89 -21.82 -8.83
C LEU A 57 7.41 -21.45 -8.70
N ARG A 58 6.80 -20.87 -9.75
CA ARG A 58 5.36 -20.57 -9.80
C ARG A 58 4.53 -21.84 -9.64
N ARG A 59 4.89 -22.92 -10.36
CA ARG A 59 4.22 -24.23 -10.26
C ARG A 59 4.35 -24.83 -8.86
N LYS A 60 5.46 -24.56 -8.17
CA LYS A 60 5.71 -24.97 -6.78
C LYS A 60 5.09 -24.03 -5.72
N GLY A 61 4.26 -23.07 -6.14
CA GLY A 61 3.50 -22.21 -5.22
C GLY A 61 4.15 -20.86 -4.91
N ALA A 62 5.34 -20.57 -5.44
CA ALA A 62 5.97 -19.25 -5.33
C ALA A 62 5.43 -18.25 -6.37
N SER A 63 4.27 -18.53 -6.99
CA SER A 63 3.55 -17.58 -7.85
C SER A 63 3.07 -16.38 -7.04
N ILE A 64 2.94 -15.20 -7.65
CA ILE A 64 2.36 -14.01 -7.01
C ILE A 64 0.93 -14.28 -6.50
N ASP A 65 0.16 -15.06 -7.25
CA ASP A 65 -1.21 -15.47 -6.90
C ASP A 65 -1.26 -16.75 -6.04
N GLY A 66 -0.09 -17.36 -5.77
CA GLY A 66 0.02 -18.56 -4.93
C GLY A 66 -0.04 -18.25 -3.44
N ASP A 67 -0.55 -19.23 -2.68
CA ASP A 67 -0.69 -19.13 -1.23
C ASP A 67 0.68 -19.10 -0.53
N ASN A 68 1.07 -17.92 -0.04
CA ASN A 68 2.38 -17.67 0.52
C ASN A 68 2.24 -16.91 1.85
N ALA A 69 2.63 -17.56 2.94
CA ALA A 69 2.55 -17.00 4.29
C ALA A 69 3.23 -15.63 4.40
N TYR A 70 4.43 -15.47 3.81
CA TYR A 70 5.14 -14.19 3.83
C TYR A 70 4.34 -13.04 3.21
N LYS A 71 3.61 -13.31 2.11
CA LYS A 71 2.78 -12.28 1.47
C LYS A 71 1.56 -11.95 2.30
N ARG A 72 0.91 -12.97 2.88
CA ARG A 72 -0.23 -12.76 3.77
C ARG A 72 0.20 -11.90 4.96
N ASP A 73 1.29 -12.27 5.62
CA ASP A 73 1.82 -11.53 6.77
C ASP A 73 2.21 -10.08 6.39
N LEU A 74 2.79 -9.88 5.21
CA LEU A 74 3.10 -8.53 4.70
C LEU A 74 1.83 -7.72 4.43
N CYS A 75 0.84 -8.30 3.76
CA CYS A 75 -0.45 -7.66 3.49
C CYS A 75 -1.18 -7.35 4.80
N ASP A 76 -1.19 -8.27 5.75
CA ASP A 76 -1.80 -8.08 7.08
C ASP A 76 -1.09 -6.96 7.84
N SER A 77 0.23 -6.86 7.72
CA SER A 77 1.01 -5.76 8.31
C SER A 77 0.66 -4.41 7.66
N ILE A 78 0.44 -4.37 6.35
CA ILE A 78 0.00 -3.17 5.63
C ILE A 78 -1.41 -2.75 6.07
N VAL A 79 -2.35 -3.70 6.12
CA VAL A 79 -3.72 -3.48 6.58
C VAL A 79 -3.73 -3.01 8.02
N GLY A 80 -2.92 -3.62 8.89
CA GLY A 80 -2.74 -3.20 10.27
C GLY A 80 -2.21 -1.77 10.40
N ALA A 81 -1.18 -1.42 9.62
CA ALA A 81 -0.64 -0.06 9.61
C ALA A 81 -1.70 0.98 9.21
N MET A 82 -2.48 0.72 8.16
CA MET A 82 -3.59 1.59 7.75
C MET A 82 -4.66 1.70 8.83
N ALA A 83 -5.07 0.59 9.43
CA ALA A 83 -6.09 0.58 10.49
C ALA A 83 -5.63 1.39 11.72
N PHE A 84 -4.36 1.26 12.11
CA PHE A 84 -3.77 2.07 13.18
C PHE A 84 -3.67 3.54 12.81
N GLY A 85 -3.40 3.86 11.54
CA GLY A 85 -3.44 5.22 10.99
C GLY A 85 -4.81 5.87 11.13
N VAL A 86 -5.87 5.16 10.72
CA VAL A 86 -7.27 5.61 10.87
C VAL A 86 -7.58 5.91 12.35
N GLN A 87 -7.11 5.07 13.27
CA GLN A 87 -7.32 5.25 14.70
C GLN A 87 -6.40 6.28 15.35
N ASN A 88 -5.43 6.84 14.60
CA ASN A 88 -4.35 7.68 15.11
C ASN A 88 -3.62 7.05 16.32
N ARG A 89 -3.28 5.76 16.22
CA ARG A 89 -2.63 5.00 17.29
C ARG A 89 -1.39 4.30 16.78
N ASN A 90 -0.47 4.01 17.69
CA ASN A 90 0.71 3.17 17.44
C ASN A 90 1.46 3.53 16.13
N PRO A 91 1.91 4.78 15.96
CA PRO A 91 2.65 5.17 14.77
C PRO A 91 3.92 4.33 14.63
N PRO A 92 4.28 3.88 13.41
CA PRO A 92 5.54 3.19 13.19
C PRO A 92 6.74 4.04 13.61
N PRO A 93 7.87 3.42 14.00
CA PRO A 93 9.10 4.14 14.25
C PRO A 93 9.58 4.91 13.02
N ALA A 94 10.32 6.01 13.23
CA ALA A 94 10.88 6.80 12.14
C ALA A 94 11.76 5.94 11.21
N GLY A 95 11.53 6.06 9.90
CA GLY A 95 12.22 5.28 8.88
C GLY A 95 11.68 3.86 8.67
N HIS A 96 10.65 3.44 9.42
CA HIS A 96 10.00 2.15 9.19
C HIS A 96 9.21 2.15 7.88
N TRP A 97 9.35 1.09 7.09
CA TRP A 97 8.71 0.94 5.77
C TRP A 97 7.17 1.08 5.83
N GLY A 98 6.58 0.73 6.97
CA GLY A 98 5.14 0.80 7.22
C GLY A 98 4.58 2.21 7.43
N GLN A 99 5.43 3.23 7.62
CA GLN A 99 5.00 4.61 7.93
C GLN A 99 4.03 5.15 6.90
N ARG A 100 4.33 4.97 5.61
CA ARG A 100 3.49 5.45 4.50
C ARG A 100 2.06 4.91 4.58
N PHE A 101 1.87 3.66 4.99
CA PHE A 101 0.55 3.06 5.09
C PHE A 101 -0.23 3.57 6.30
N TRP A 102 0.48 3.82 7.40
CA TRP A 102 -0.09 4.50 8.56
C TRP A 102 -0.53 5.93 8.21
N ASP A 103 0.31 6.68 7.49
CA ASP A 103 -0.01 8.04 7.06
C ASP A 103 -1.26 8.07 6.17
N ILE A 104 -1.39 7.12 5.22
CA ILE A 104 -2.60 6.99 4.39
C ILE A 104 -3.84 6.83 5.25
N GLY A 105 -3.82 5.91 6.22
CA GLY A 105 -4.96 5.73 7.13
C GLY A 105 -5.29 7.00 7.92
N ARG A 106 -4.26 7.76 8.31
CA ARG A 106 -4.43 9.02 9.03
C ARG A 106 -5.00 10.13 8.15
N GLU A 107 -4.51 10.27 6.93
CA GLU A 107 -5.00 11.25 5.97
C GLU A 107 -6.47 10.99 5.60
N GLU A 108 -6.83 9.73 5.31
CA GLU A 108 -8.20 9.32 5.02
C GLU A 108 -9.18 9.71 6.13
N ARG A 109 -8.74 9.62 7.38
CA ARG A 109 -9.59 9.91 8.53
C ARG A 109 -9.63 11.41 8.90
N ALA A 110 -8.64 12.21 8.49
CA ALA A 110 -8.49 13.61 8.91
C ALA A 110 -9.70 14.46 8.51
N LEU A 111 -10.08 14.43 7.23
CA LEU A 111 -11.25 15.19 6.75
C LEU A 111 -12.56 14.70 7.39
N SER A 112 -12.66 13.39 7.65
CA SER A 112 -13.85 12.83 8.26
C SER A 112 -14.01 13.25 9.72
N GLU A 113 -12.92 13.40 10.47
CA GLU A 113 -12.95 13.90 11.85
C GLU A 113 -13.38 15.36 11.91
N GLU A 114 -12.84 16.21 11.01
CA GLU A 114 -13.27 17.62 10.91
C GLU A 114 -14.77 17.74 10.59
N LEU A 115 -15.26 16.93 9.65
CA LEU A 115 -16.69 16.92 9.31
C LEU A 115 -17.57 16.43 10.47
N ILE A 116 -17.11 15.43 11.23
CA ILE A 116 -17.83 14.92 12.39
C ILE A 116 -17.93 15.99 13.48
N GLU A 117 -16.84 16.70 13.76
CA GLU A 117 -16.86 17.76 14.78
C GLU A 117 -17.75 18.93 14.34
N ALA A 118 -17.64 19.37 13.08
CA ALA A 118 -18.52 20.41 12.54
C ALA A 118 -20.02 20.04 12.59
N LEU A 119 -20.35 18.77 12.31
CA LEU A 119 -21.74 18.28 12.38
C LEU A 119 -22.23 18.19 13.84
N LYS A 120 -21.34 17.82 14.77
CA LYS A 120 -21.63 17.76 16.19
C LYS A 120 -21.89 19.16 16.75
N ASP A 121 -21.01 20.12 16.47
CA ASP A 121 -21.18 21.53 16.86
C ASP A 121 -22.50 22.09 16.34
N LEU A 122 -22.84 21.82 15.08
CA LEU A 122 -24.11 22.25 14.49
C LEU A 122 -25.32 21.60 15.18
N ALA A 123 -25.26 20.30 15.45
CA ALA A 123 -26.36 19.58 16.10
C ALA A 123 -26.57 20.07 17.55
N ASP A 124 -25.49 20.39 18.25
CA ASP A 124 -25.53 20.91 19.62
C ASP A 124 -26.01 22.37 19.64
N ASP A 125 -25.55 23.25 18.74
CA ASP A 125 -26.04 24.63 18.61
C ASP A 125 -27.56 24.67 18.33
N ILE A 126 -28.06 23.78 17.46
CA ILE A 126 -29.52 23.68 17.20
C ILE A 126 -30.27 23.22 18.46
N ALA A 127 -29.75 22.20 19.17
CA ALA A 127 -30.38 21.69 20.38
C ALA A 127 -30.38 22.68 21.54
N GLU A 128 -29.39 23.58 21.59
CA GLU A 128 -29.31 24.66 22.58
C GLU A 128 -30.26 25.82 22.26
N ARG A 129 -30.42 26.17 20.98
CA ARG A 129 -31.28 27.29 20.54
C ARG A 129 -32.77 26.99 20.59
N PHE A 130 -33.14 25.73 20.40
CA PHE A 130 -34.54 25.32 20.30
C PHE A 130 -34.89 24.31 21.39
N ASP A 131 -36.00 24.56 22.09
CA ASP A 131 -36.64 23.52 22.90
C ASP A 131 -37.22 22.45 21.95
N LEU A 132 -36.47 21.36 21.78
CA LEU A 132 -36.80 20.27 20.85
C LEU A 132 -38.07 19.50 21.26
N ASP A 133 -38.50 19.61 22.52
CA ASP A 133 -39.70 18.95 23.04
C ASP A 133 -40.92 19.88 23.04
N SER A 134 -40.75 21.16 22.69
CA SER A 134 -41.85 22.11 22.57
C SER A 134 -42.79 21.72 21.41
N PRO A 135 -44.12 21.71 21.63
CA PRO A 135 -45.12 21.49 20.58
C PRO A 135 -45.07 22.54 19.45
N SER A 136 -44.48 23.72 19.69
CA SER A 136 -44.34 24.77 18.68
C SER A 136 -43.08 24.62 17.83
N THR A 137 -42.14 23.77 18.23
CA THR A 137 -40.92 23.50 17.46
C THR A 137 -41.26 22.57 16.30
N ASN A 138 -40.73 22.88 15.10
CA ASN A 138 -40.93 22.01 13.95
C ASN A 138 -40.40 20.60 14.27
N PRO A 139 -41.24 19.55 14.25
CA PRO A 139 -40.84 18.18 14.61
C PRO A 139 -39.67 17.65 13.78
N GLY A 140 -39.50 18.14 12.55
CA GLY A 140 -38.37 17.79 11.69
C GLY A 140 -37.02 18.14 12.29
N ILE A 141 -36.91 19.25 13.04
CA ILE A 141 -35.65 19.69 13.66
C ILE A 141 -35.15 18.62 14.64
N LYS A 142 -36.03 18.13 15.52
CA LYS A 142 -35.72 17.05 16.47
C LYS A 142 -35.25 15.79 15.73
N ILE A 143 -35.98 15.37 14.70
CA ILE A 143 -35.63 14.18 13.89
C ILE A 143 -34.24 14.30 13.27
N TYR A 144 -33.90 15.48 12.70
CA TYR A 144 -32.59 15.66 12.07
C TYR A 144 -31.44 15.73 13.08
N VAL A 145 -31.64 16.35 14.24
CA VAL A 145 -30.64 16.39 15.32
C VAL A 145 -30.39 14.98 15.88
N GLU A 146 -31.45 14.21 16.15
CA GLU A 146 -31.33 12.81 16.59
C GLU A 146 -30.61 11.95 15.57
N ARG A 147 -30.95 12.11 14.28
CA ARG A 147 -30.25 11.41 13.18
C ARG A 147 -28.77 11.80 13.11
N ALA A 148 -28.44 13.09 13.22
CA ALA A 148 -27.06 13.56 13.19
C ALA A 148 -26.26 12.94 14.35
N ARG A 149 -26.80 13.00 15.58
CA ARG A 149 -26.18 12.39 16.77
C ARG A 149 -25.98 10.88 16.62
N ALA A 150 -26.96 10.17 16.07
CA ALA A 150 -26.84 8.73 15.82
C ALA A 150 -25.74 8.39 14.80
N VAL A 151 -25.63 9.18 13.73
CA VAL A 151 -24.57 9.01 12.71
C VAL A 151 -23.19 9.33 13.29
N ILE A 152 -23.07 10.41 14.06
CA ILE A 152 -21.84 10.78 14.78
C ILE A 152 -21.41 9.64 15.70
N ALA A 153 -22.32 9.11 16.53
CA ALA A 153 -22.01 8.02 17.46
C ALA A 153 -21.53 6.75 16.74
N LYS A 154 -22.09 6.43 15.56
CA LYS A 154 -21.63 5.30 14.75
C LYS A 154 -20.25 5.57 14.12
N ALA A 155 -19.98 6.81 13.74
CA ALA A 155 -18.74 7.18 13.06
C ALA A 155 -17.55 7.36 14.02
N THR A 156 -17.78 7.40 15.34
CA THR A 156 -16.74 7.55 16.37
C THR A 156 -16.49 6.29 17.20
N GLN A 157 -17.23 5.21 16.95
CA GLN A 157 -16.98 3.86 17.48
C GLN A 157 -15.85 3.16 16.72
#